data_AF-A0A845QZJ3-F1
#
_entry.id   AF-A0A845QZJ3-F1
#
_cell.length_a   1.000
_cell.length_b   1.000
_cell.length_c   1.000
_cell.angle_alpha   90.00
_cell.angle_beta   90.00
_cell.angle_gamma   90.00
#
_symmetry.space_group_name_H-M   'P 1'
#
loop_
_entity.id
_entity.type
_entity.pdbx_description
1 polymer ?
#
loop_
_entity_poly.entity_id
_entity_poly.type
_entity_poly.pdbx_seq_one_letter_code
_entity_poly.pdbx_strand_id
1 'polypeptide(L)'
;MCFNLHIGGFSMKKPSIKVVVAIFIIIIVGIIYYFQEMKTYERVDIEKESVVVAVEDIPENTIIEKDMVKVEERFRGDVNKQKMFEGVTGDIDLIIGRRTITPLYRNEIVHRDRLIENEPYMNDIDLDKNKFMITVMDEDKALDIQEGDYIDIWLKPTKEGLADKNSVEVEKLFEKLKVYESKTENYTNSSDRDKTTGEENGVAIYLTVLLSEEEIKEYLSLVEGSYISKISVYGENLEYKILEKRLSSEEADKNITEKASEILINENDNTDENAIEKVTEEDKKNKEVESNE
;
A
#
# COMPACT_ATOMS: atom_id res chain seq x y z
N MET A 1 -34.55 43.48 77.61
CA MET A 1 -35.58 42.47 77.33
C MET A 1 -35.08 41.16 77.90
N CYS A 2 -35.61 40.77 79.06
CA CYS A 2 -35.24 39.53 79.74
C CYS A 2 -36.05 38.38 79.16
N PHE A 3 -35.39 37.34 78.66
CA PHE A 3 -36.01 36.02 78.52
C PHE A 3 -35.40 35.10 79.58
N ASN A 4 -36.18 34.91 80.65
CA ASN A 4 -35.98 33.83 81.60
C ASN A 4 -36.35 32.52 80.91
N LEU A 5 -35.42 31.57 80.84
CA LEU A 5 -35.74 30.16 80.68
C LEU A 5 -35.29 29.44 81.95
N HIS A 6 -36.26 29.12 82.79
CA HIS A 6 -36.08 28.35 84.01
C HIS A 6 -36.05 26.88 83.60
N ILE A 7 -34.86 26.28 83.55
CA ILE A 7 -34.69 24.82 83.51
C ILE A 7 -34.03 24.43 84.84
N GLY A 8 -34.62 23.41 85.46
CA GLY A 8 -34.43 23.03 86.86
C GLY A 8 -32.98 22.88 87.31
N GLY A 9 -32.81 23.14 88.61
CA GLY A 9 -31.52 23.05 89.30
C GLY A 9 -30.87 21.69 89.13
N PHE A 10 -29.72 21.68 88.46
CA PHE A 10 -28.68 20.67 88.62
C PHE A 10 -27.41 21.39 89.07
N SER A 11 -27.13 21.32 90.37
CA SER A 11 -25.82 21.71 90.90
C SER A 11 -24.79 20.70 90.38
N MET A 12 -24.05 21.07 89.35
CA MET A 12 -22.96 20.23 88.83
C MET A 12 -21.83 20.19 89.87
N LYS A 13 -21.76 19.10 90.65
CA LYS A 13 -20.52 18.74 91.36
C LYS A 13 -19.43 18.53 90.31
N LYS A 14 -18.28 19.19 90.50
CA LYS A 14 -17.11 18.99 89.63
C LYS A 14 -16.84 17.48 89.53
N PRO A 15 -16.78 16.91 88.32
CA PRO A 15 -16.54 15.48 88.16
C PRO A 15 -15.17 15.16 88.77
N SER A 16 -15.10 14.06 89.52
CA SER A 16 -13.82 13.59 90.03
C SER A 16 -12.92 13.20 88.86
N ILE A 17 -11.60 13.34 89.04
CA ILE A 17 -10.61 13.05 87.99
C ILE A 17 -10.82 11.65 87.36
N LYS A 18 -11.29 10.67 88.15
CA LYS A 18 -11.59 9.30 87.70
C LYS A 18 -12.73 9.25 86.68
N VAL A 19 -13.77 10.08 86.84
CA VAL A 19 -14.91 10.16 85.91
C VAL A 19 -14.47 10.81 84.59
N VAL A 20 -13.63 11.85 84.66
CA VAL A 20 -13.07 12.50 83.47
C VAL A 20 -12.20 11.53 82.66
N VAL A 21 -11.35 10.75 83.33
CA VAL A 21 -10.51 9.72 82.70
C VAL A 21 -11.36 8.63 82.05
N ALA A 22 -12.43 8.17 82.71
CA ALA A 22 -13.32 7.15 82.15
C ALA A 22 -14.03 7.61 80.88
N ILE A 23 -14.50 8.86 80.85
CA ILE A 23 -15.12 9.47 79.66
C ILE A 23 -14.10 9.57 78.52
N PHE A 24 -12.86 9.99 78.82
CA PHE A 24 -11.79 10.03 77.83
C PHE A 24 -11.46 8.66 77.24
N ILE A 25 -11.42 7.60 78.07
CA ILE A 25 -11.18 6.24 77.60
C ILE A 25 -12.30 5.79 76.65
N ILE A 26 -13.57 6.07 76.98
CA ILE A 26 -14.72 5.73 76.11
C ILE A 26 -14.62 6.45 74.77
N ILE A 27 -14.25 7.74 74.77
CA ILE A 27 -14.06 8.52 73.55
C ILE A 27 -12.92 7.94 72.71
N ILE A 28 -11.77 7.60 73.33
CA ILE A 28 -10.64 6.99 72.62
C ILE A 28 -11.03 5.64 72.02
N VAL A 29 -11.75 4.79 72.77
CA VAL A 29 -12.24 3.50 72.26
C VAL A 29 -13.22 3.71 71.10
N GLY A 30 -14.13 4.69 71.20
CA GLY A 30 -15.04 5.05 70.11
C GLY A 30 -14.30 5.54 68.86
N ILE A 31 -13.24 6.34 69.03
CA ILE A 31 -12.37 6.78 67.93
C ILE A 31 -11.64 5.59 67.31
N ILE A 32 -11.07 4.70 68.11
CA ILE A 32 -10.38 3.49 67.62
C ILE A 32 -11.36 2.60 66.85
N TYR A 33 -12.56 2.37 67.38
CA TYR A 33 -13.60 1.60 66.73
C TYR A 33 -14.02 2.24 65.40
N TYR A 34 -14.26 3.55 65.40
CA TYR A 34 -14.57 4.31 64.19
C TYR A 34 -13.46 4.21 63.12
N PHE A 35 -12.19 4.31 63.52
CA PHE A 35 -11.05 4.17 62.61
C PHE A 35 -10.80 2.72 62.18
N GLN A 36 -11.11 1.73 63.00
CA GLN A 36 -11.06 0.32 62.60
C GLN A 36 -12.14 0.03 61.56
N GLU A 37 -13.38 0.48 61.78
CA GLU A 37 -14.48 0.35 60.82
C GLU A 37 -14.12 1.00 59.47
N MET A 38 -13.58 2.22 59.49
CA MET A 38 -13.09 2.94 58.30
C MET A 38 -11.89 2.26 57.60
N LYS A 39 -11.02 1.54 58.33
CA LYS A 39 -9.95 0.75 57.69
C LYS A 39 -10.47 -0.51 57.00
N THR A 40 -11.74 -0.82 57.22
CA THR A 40 -12.51 -1.88 56.55
C THR A 40 -13.33 -1.32 55.40
N TYR A 41 -12.97 -0.18 54.82
CA TYR A 41 -13.24 -0.02 53.39
C TYR A 41 -12.47 -1.13 52.70
N GLU A 42 -13.20 -2.18 52.32
CA GLU A 42 -12.76 -3.18 51.36
C GLU A 42 -11.90 -2.46 50.33
N ARG A 43 -10.71 -3.00 50.04
CA ARG A 43 -10.01 -2.61 48.82
C ARG A 43 -11.02 -2.85 47.71
N VAL A 44 -11.71 -1.80 47.29
CA VAL A 44 -12.56 -1.83 46.10
C VAL A 44 -11.58 -2.21 45.03
N ASP A 45 -11.64 -3.48 44.61
CA ASP A 45 -10.82 -3.97 43.53
C ASP A 45 -11.34 -3.25 42.30
N ILE A 46 -10.72 -2.11 41.99
CA ILE A 46 -11.16 -1.28 40.87
C ILE A 46 -10.85 -2.10 39.64
N GLU A 47 -11.90 -2.63 39.06
CA GLU A 47 -11.81 -3.57 37.96
C GLU A 47 -10.94 -3.00 36.85
N LYS A 48 -9.91 -3.76 36.46
CA LYS A 48 -8.99 -3.42 35.39
C LYS A 48 -9.29 -4.25 34.16
N GLU A 49 -8.80 -3.75 33.04
CA GLU A 49 -8.89 -4.41 31.76
C GLU A 49 -7.56 -4.23 31.02
N SER A 50 -7.08 -5.31 30.41
CA SER A 50 -5.89 -5.30 29.57
C SER A 50 -6.20 -4.58 28.27
N VAL A 51 -5.37 -3.59 27.92
CA VAL A 51 -5.46 -2.83 26.67
C VAL A 51 -4.09 -2.69 26.04
N VAL A 52 -4.05 -2.62 24.70
CA VAL A 52 -2.83 -2.29 23.97
C VAL A 52 -2.63 -0.78 23.95
N VAL A 53 -1.43 -0.32 24.30
CA VAL A 53 -1.05 1.10 24.32
C VAL A 53 0.24 1.33 23.54
N ALA A 54 0.37 2.52 22.95
CA ALA A 54 1.59 2.94 22.26
C ALA A 54 2.72 3.26 23.27
N VAL A 55 3.93 2.77 23.01
CA VAL A 55 5.14 3.01 23.84
C VAL A 55 5.76 4.36 23.52
N GLU A 56 5.60 4.81 22.28
CA GLU A 56 6.08 6.10 21.76
C GLU A 56 5.07 6.71 20.80
N ASP A 57 5.40 7.88 20.26
CA ASP A 57 4.58 8.52 19.23
C ASP A 57 4.78 7.74 17.92
N ILE A 58 3.70 7.18 17.38
CA ILE A 58 3.69 6.42 16.14
C ILE A 58 3.07 7.33 15.07
N PRO A 59 3.81 7.71 14.01
CA PRO A 59 3.27 8.53 12.94
C PRO A 59 2.07 7.87 12.23
N GLU A 60 1.33 8.66 11.46
CA GLU A 60 0.39 8.10 10.49
C GLU A 60 1.12 7.27 9.42
N ASN A 61 0.39 6.40 8.73
CA ASN A 61 0.89 5.56 7.65
C ASN A 61 2.10 4.68 8.06
N THR A 62 2.15 4.25 9.32
CA THR A 62 3.25 3.46 9.88
C THR A 62 2.77 2.06 10.24
N ILE A 63 3.55 1.03 9.89
CA ILE A 63 3.29 -0.35 10.29
C ILE A 63 3.63 -0.50 11.77
N ILE A 64 2.71 -1.06 12.56
CA ILE A 64 2.91 -1.26 13.99
C ILE A 64 3.77 -2.49 14.22
N GLU A 65 4.95 -2.26 14.77
CA GLU A 65 5.88 -3.30 15.21
C GLU A 65 5.69 -3.65 16.69
N LYS A 66 6.25 -4.79 17.11
CA LYS A 66 6.03 -5.36 18.45
C LYS A 66 6.61 -4.50 19.57
N ASP A 67 7.65 -3.73 19.30
CA ASP A 67 8.32 -2.83 20.25
C ASP A 67 7.64 -1.47 20.37
N MET A 68 6.84 -1.06 19.39
CA MET A 68 6.07 0.19 19.39
C MET A 68 4.85 0.15 20.32
N VAL A 69 4.38 -1.04 20.69
CA VAL A 69 3.17 -1.23 21.51
C VAL A 69 3.41 -2.19 22.67
N LYS A 70 2.60 -2.06 23.72
CA LYS A 70 2.62 -2.98 24.87
C LYS A 70 1.21 -3.19 25.42
N VAL A 71 1.02 -4.29 26.13
CA VAL A 71 -0.21 -4.54 26.89
C VAL A 71 -0.08 -3.91 28.28
N GLU A 72 -1.08 -3.13 28.68
CA GLU A 72 -1.14 -2.47 29.99
C GLU A 72 -2.52 -2.63 30.63
N GLU A 73 -2.56 -2.76 31.96
CA GLU A 73 -3.80 -2.81 32.72
C GLU A 73 -4.32 -1.40 33.00
N ARG A 74 -5.51 -1.07 32.47
CA ARG A 74 -6.19 0.21 32.69
C ARG A 74 -7.50 0.02 33.43
N PHE A 75 -7.93 1.05 34.17
CA PHE A 75 -9.20 0.97 34.89
C PHE A 75 -10.36 0.84 33.91
N ARG A 76 -11.20 -0.18 34.11
CA ARG A 76 -12.31 -0.49 33.20
C ARG A 76 -13.25 0.69 33.01
N GLY A 77 -13.45 1.52 34.03
CA GLY A 77 -14.26 2.74 33.94
C GLY A 77 -13.73 3.74 32.89
N ASP A 78 -12.42 3.85 32.71
CA ASP A 78 -11.82 4.74 31.72
C ASP A 78 -11.75 4.09 30.34
N VAL A 79 -11.50 2.77 30.29
CA VAL A 79 -11.59 1.99 29.05
C VAL A 79 -13.01 2.04 28.47
N ASN A 80 -14.04 1.88 29.31
CA ASN A 80 -15.44 1.91 28.89
C ASN A 80 -15.88 3.26 28.31
N LYS A 81 -15.31 4.38 28.78
CA LYS A 81 -15.55 5.70 28.18
C LYS A 81 -14.97 5.81 26.77
N GLN A 82 -13.87 5.09 26.52
CA GLN A 82 -13.19 5.05 25.23
C GLN A 82 -13.77 3.96 24.30
N LYS A 83 -14.42 2.93 24.85
CA LYS A 83 -15.14 1.86 24.11
C LYS A 83 -16.40 2.33 23.37
N MET A 84 -16.73 3.63 23.39
CA MET A 84 -17.67 4.17 22.40
C MET A 84 -17.22 3.91 20.96
N PHE A 85 -15.92 3.68 20.76
CA PHE A 85 -15.31 3.25 19.51
C PHE A 85 -15.01 1.75 19.58
N GLU A 86 -15.69 0.95 18.74
CA GLU A 86 -15.37 -0.47 18.57
C GLU A 86 -13.90 -0.59 18.16
N GLY A 87 -13.09 -1.32 18.94
CA GLY A 87 -11.70 -1.51 18.54
C GLY A 87 -10.69 -1.67 19.66
N VAL A 88 -11.03 -1.33 20.91
CA VAL A 88 -10.12 -1.55 22.04
C VAL A 88 -9.98 -3.04 22.34
N THR A 89 -8.74 -3.51 22.47
CA THR A 89 -8.41 -4.91 22.75
C THR A 89 -7.16 -4.99 23.64
N GLY A 90 -7.06 -6.06 24.44
CA GLY A 90 -5.84 -6.45 25.14
C GLY A 90 -4.97 -7.44 24.33
N ASP A 91 -5.48 -7.91 23.20
CA ASP A 91 -4.78 -8.81 22.28
C ASP A 91 -3.88 -8.01 21.33
N ILE A 92 -2.57 -8.16 21.53
CA ILE A 92 -1.54 -7.45 20.77
C ILE A 92 -1.42 -7.97 19.32
N ASP A 93 -1.78 -9.23 19.07
CA ASP A 93 -1.66 -9.84 17.74
C ASP A 93 -2.69 -9.27 16.76
N LEU A 94 -3.77 -8.70 17.26
CA LEU A 94 -4.76 -7.97 16.45
C LEU A 94 -4.27 -6.57 16.02
N ILE A 95 -3.15 -6.10 16.57
CA ILE A 95 -2.60 -4.76 16.35
C ILE A 95 -1.30 -4.82 15.53
N ILE A 96 -0.41 -5.76 15.86
CA ILE A 96 0.88 -5.92 15.19
C ILE A 96 0.67 -6.19 13.69
N GLY A 97 1.49 -5.55 12.85
CA GLY A 97 1.45 -5.71 11.39
C GLY A 97 0.36 -4.88 10.69
N ARG A 98 -0.53 -4.22 11.44
CA ARG A 98 -1.46 -3.23 10.89
C ARG A 98 -0.79 -1.89 10.68
N ARG A 99 -1.40 -1.05 9.85
CA ARG A 99 -0.92 0.29 9.50
C ARG A 99 -1.81 1.37 10.13
N THR A 100 -1.19 2.42 10.66
CA THR A 100 -1.91 3.56 11.26
C THR A 100 -2.56 4.44 10.20
N ILE A 101 -3.84 4.81 10.39
CA ILE A 101 -4.54 5.81 9.57
C ILE A 101 -4.25 7.23 10.07
N THR A 102 -4.00 7.36 11.38
CA THR A 102 -3.78 8.62 12.08
C THR A 102 -2.69 8.43 13.13
N PRO A 103 -1.96 9.48 13.54
CA PRO A 103 -0.85 9.33 14.47
C PRO A 103 -1.32 8.91 15.86
N LEU A 104 -0.65 7.92 16.46
CA LEU A 104 -0.90 7.46 17.82
C LEU A 104 0.10 8.12 18.77
N TYR A 105 -0.34 8.64 19.90
CA TYR A 105 0.55 9.30 20.85
C TYR A 105 1.02 8.34 21.94
N ARG A 106 2.19 8.62 22.51
CA ARG A 106 2.76 7.86 23.62
C ARG A 106 1.74 7.68 24.75
N ASN A 107 1.61 6.45 25.25
CA ASN A 107 0.70 6.00 26.31
C ASN A 107 -0.81 6.09 25.99
N GLU A 108 -1.17 6.41 24.74
CA GLU A 108 -2.54 6.34 24.25
C GLU A 108 -2.98 4.87 24.06
N ILE A 109 -4.27 4.60 24.24
CA ILE A 109 -4.87 3.29 23.89
C ILE A 109 -4.92 3.18 22.36
N VAL A 110 -4.47 2.05 21.83
CA VAL A 110 -4.55 1.79 20.40
C VAL A 110 -5.95 1.30 20.06
N HIS A 111 -6.66 2.06 19.24
CA HIS A 111 -7.97 1.68 18.74
C HIS A 111 -7.87 1.08 17.33
N ARG A 112 -8.49 -0.09 17.10
CA ARG A 112 -8.43 -0.79 15.80
C ARG A 112 -9.12 -0.06 14.65
N ASP A 113 -10.07 0.83 14.92
CA ASP A 113 -10.71 1.70 13.92
C ASP A 113 -9.73 2.72 13.31
N ARG A 114 -8.63 3.01 14.01
CA ARG A 114 -7.53 3.85 13.51
C ARG A 114 -6.47 3.06 12.77
N LEU A 115 -6.71 1.77 12.52
CA LEU A 115 -5.78 0.83 11.88
C LEU A 115 -6.40 0.18 10.64
N ILE A 116 -5.60 0.04 9.60
CA ILE A 116 -5.93 -0.74 8.40
C ILE A 116 -5.01 -1.95 8.26
N GLU A 117 -5.44 -2.92 7.46
CA GLU A 117 -4.59 -4.00 7.02
C GLU A 117 -3.43 -3.45 6.19
N ASN A 118 -2.22 -3.95 6.43
CA ASN A 118 -1.06 -3.53 5.68
C ASN A 118 -0.95 -4.34 4.39
N GLU A 119 -1.39 -3.74 3.29
CA GLU A 119 -1.32 -4.35 1.98
C GLU A 119 0.03 -4.10 1.28
N PRO A 120 0.50 -5.00 0.41
CA PRO A 120 1.78 -4.83 -0.29
C PRO A 120 1.91 -3.50 -1.05
N TYR A 121 0.82 -3.03 -1.68
CA TYR A 121 0.81 -1.79 -2.45
C TYR A 121 0.94 -0.51 -1.60
N MET A 122 0.75 -0.59 -0.27
CA MET A 122 0.89 0.56 0.64
C MET A 122 2.35 0.80 1.07
N ASN A 123 3.24 -0.14 0.78
CA ASN A 123 4.68 -0.06 1.07
C ASN A 123 5.51 0.44 -0.10
N ASP A 124 4.93 0.44 -1.30
CA ASP A 124 5.63 0.85 -2.51
C ASP A 124 5.68 2.38 -2.59
N ILE A 125 6.77 2.89 -3.16
CA ILE A 125 7.10 4.31 -3.42
C ILE A 125 6.03 5.03 -4.29
N ASP A 126 5.00 4.31 -4.69
CA ASP A 126 3.93 4.65 -5.61
C ASP A 126 2.66 5.13 -4.87
N LEU A 127 2.81 5.99 -3.85
CA LEU A 127 1.68 6.60 -3.11
C LEU A 127 0.75 7.42 -4.03
N ASP A 128 1.24 7.80 -5.20
CA ASP A 128 0.53 8.53 -6.27
C ASP A 128 -0.14 7.61 -7.29
N LYS A 129 0.06 6.28 -7.20
CA LYS A 129 -0.52 5.32 -8.13
C LYS A 129 -1.75 4.64 -7.56
N ASN A 130 -2.73 4.45 -8.44
CA ASN A 130 -4.02 3.88 -8.15
C ASN A 130 -4.13 2.46 -8.73
N LYS A 131 -4.87 1.59 -8.06
CA LYS A 131 -5.31 0.31 -8.64
C LYS A 131 -6.16 0.60 -9.87
N PHE A 132 -5.64 0.23 -11.03
CA PHE A 132 -6.32 0.38 -12.31
C PHE A 132 -6.53 -1.00 -12.93
N MET A 133 -7.77 -1.26 -13.36
CA MET A 133 -8.15 -2.54 -13.96
C MET A 133 -8.07 -2.46 -15.47
N ILE A 134 -7.37 -3.41 -16.06
CA ILE A 134 -7.16 -3.54 -17.50
C ILE A 134 -7.81 -4.84 -17.97
N THR A 135 -8.58 -4.74 -19.05
CA THR A 135 -9.21 -5.91 -19.67
C THR A 135 -8.24 -6.57 -20.64
N VAL A 136 -8.07 -7.89 -20.51
CA VAL A 136 -7.28 -8.74 -21.41
C VAL A 136 -8.13 -9.11 -22.61
N MET A 137 -7.62 -8.81 -23.81
CA MET A 137 -8.28 -9.16 -25.07
C MET A 137 -8.22 -10.67 -25.32
N ASP A 138 -9.17 -11.23 -26.09
CA ASP A 138 -9.27 -12.67 -26.35
C ASP A 138 -7.98 -13.32 -26.87
N GLU A 139 -7.25 -12.60 -27.71
CA GLU A 139 -5.99 -13.05 -28.29
C GLU A 139 -4.86 -13.15 -27.23
N ASP A 140 -4.93 -12.34 -26.17
CA ASP A 140 -3.90 -12.23 -25.13
C ASP A 140 -4.22 -13.13 -23.93
N LYS A 141 -5.46 -13.63 -23.84
CA LYS A 141 -5.89 -14.62 -22.84
C LYS A 141 -5.00 -15.88 -22.84
N ALA A 142 -4.50 -16.28 -24.01
CA ALA A 142 -3.62 -17.45 -24.14
C ALA A 142 -2.29 -17.34 -23.37
N LEU A 143 -1.94 -16.15 -22.86
CA LEU A 143 -0.72 -15.91 -22.11
C LEU A 143 -0.80 -16.34 -20.64
N ASP A 144 -2.00 -16.67 -20.15
CA ASP A 144 -2.25 -17.16 -18.78
C ASP A 144 -1.55 -16.33 -17.69
N ILE A 145 -1.68 -15.00 -17.78
CA ILE A 145 -1.03 -14.05 -16.87
C ILE A 145 -1.59 -14.19 -15.46
N GLN A 146 -0.71 -14.36 -14.48
CA GLN A 146 -1.05 -14.56 -13.07
C GLN A 146 -0.65 -13.37 -12.19
N GLU A 147 -1.19 -13.36 -10.98
CA GLU A 147 -0.75 -12.43 -9.93
C GLU A 147 0.76 -12.57 -9.65
N GLY A 148 1.45 -11.42 -9.59
CA GLY A 148 2.89 -11.35 -9.40
C GLY A 148 3.71 -11.30 -10.69
N ASP A 149 3.11 -11.62 -11.85
CA ASP A 149 3.78 -11.50 -13.14
C ASP A 149 4.05 -10.04 -13.51
N TYR A 150 5.06 -9.85 -14.36
CA TYR A 150 5.33 -8.57 -14.98
C TYR A 150 4.87 -8.60 -16.44
N ILE A 151 4.19 -7.54 -16.85
CA ILE A 151 3.62 -7.40 -18.19
C ILE A 151 4.11 -6.13 -18.88
N ASP A 152 4.10 -6.17 -20.20
CA ASP A 152 4.19 -4.99 -21.05
C ASP A 152 2.83 -4.72 -21.68
N ILE A 153 2.48 -3.44 -21.81
CA ILE A 153 1.25 -3.00 -22.48
C ILE A 153 1.62 -2.20 -23.71
N TRP A 154 1.06 -2.64 -24.84
CA TRP A 154 1.31 -2.12 -26.17
C TRP A 154 0.02 -1.57 -26.76
N LEU A 155 0.13 -0.64 -27.69
CA LEU A 155 -1.01 0.00 -28.35
C LEU A 155 -1.04 -0.33 -29.83
N LYS A 156 -1.99 -1.18 -30.23
CA LYS A 156 -2.22 -1.52 -31.63
C LYS A 156 -3.30 -0.61 -32.22
N PRO A 157 -3.03 0.15 -33.31
CA PRO A 157 -4.02 1.04 -33.87
C PRO A 157 -5.24 0.27 -34.42
N THR A 158 -6.43 0.81 -34.22
CA THR A 158 -7.68 0.33 -34.81
C THR A 158 -7.75 0.71 -36.29
N LYS A 159 -8.73 0.15 -37.01
CA LYS A 159 -9.01 0.57 -38.41
C LYS A 159 -9.28 2.07 -38.53
N GLU A 160 -9.86 2.67 -37.50
CA GLU A 160 -10.13 4.11 -37.42
C GLU A 160 -8.85 4.88 -37.10
N GLY A 161 -8.00 4.38 -36.19
CA GLY A 161 -6.67 4.96 -35.92
C GLY A 161 -5.70 4.89 -37.11
N LEU A 162 -5.84 3.88 -37.97
CA LEU A 162 -5.08 3.74 -39.21
C LEU A 162 -5.54 4.70 -40.33
N ALA A 163 -6.72 5.32 -40.21
CA ALA A 163 -7.15 6.32 -41.18
C ALA A 163 -6.31 7.62 -41.08
N ASP A 164 -5.71 7.86 -39.91
CA ASP A 164 -4.92 9.06 -39.61
C ASP A 164 -3.40 8.85 -39.71
N LYS A 165 -2.91 7.59 -39.77
CA LYS A 165 -1.48 7.24 -39.88
C LYS A 165 -1.23 6.24 -41.01
N ASN A 166 -0.28 6.55 -41.89
CA ASN A 166 0.16 5.68 -43.00
C ASN A 166 0.98 4.44 -42.56
N SER A 167 1.15 4.20 -41.25
CA SER A 167 1.92 3.06 -40.72
C SER A 167 1.19 2.37 -39.57
N VAL A 168 1.31 1.03 -39.53
CA VAL A 168 0.92 0.19 -38.40
C VAL A 168 2.10 0.17 -37.43
N GLU A 169 2.33 1.29 -36.75
CA GLU A 169 3.29 1.30 -35.64
C GLU A 169 2.54 0.90 -34.38
N VAL A 170 3.04 -0.17 -33.74
CA VAL A 170 2.59 -0.51 -32.41
C VAL A 170 3.58 0.09 -31.41
N GLU A 171 3.06 0.92 -30.54
CA GLU A 171 3.84 1.67 -29.55
C GLU A 171 3.78 0.96 -28.19
N LYS A 172 4.92 0.84 -27.48
CA LYS A 172 4.94 0.36 -26.09
C LYS A 172 4.46 1.51 -25.20
N LEU A 173 3.34 1.31 -24.52
CA LEU A 173 2.82 2.31 -23.59
C LEU A 173 3.40 2.13 -22.21
N PHE A 174 3.39 0.90 -21.69
CA PHE A 174 3.94 0.59 -20.38
C PHE A 174 4.90 -0.59 -20.46
N GLU A 175 6.02 -0.48 -19.74
CA GLU A 175 7.02 -1.52 -19.63
C GLU A 175 7.07 -2.06 -18.21
N LYS A 176 7.12 -3.39 -18.08
CA LYS A 176 7.39 -4.09 -16.81
C LYS A 176 6.44 -3.68 -15.67
N LEU A 177 5.14 -3.58 -15.98
CA LEU A 177 4.10 -3.38 -14.98
C LEU A 177 3.87 -4.67 -14.18
N LYS A 178 3.82 -4.56 -12.86
CA LYS A 178 3.49 -5.70 -12.00
C LYS A 178 1.97 -5.91 -11.94
N VAL A 179 1.53 -7.15 -12.10
CA VAL A 179 0.15 -7.57 -11.88
C VAL A 179 -0.07 -7.83 -10.40
N TYR A 180 -0.98 -7.08 -9.80
CA TYR A 180 -1.34 -7.21 -8.38
C TYR A 180 -2.54 -8.12 -8.15
N GLU A 181 -3.47 -8.19 -9.10
CA GLU A 181 -4.61 -9.12 -9.04
C GLU A 181 -4.97 -9.56 -10.46
N SER A 182 -5.32 -10.83 -10.63
CA SER A 182 -5.83 -11.38 -11.89
C SER A 182 -7.19 -12.05 -11.65
N LYS A 183 -8.21 -11.63 -12.40
CA LYS A 183 -9.59 -12.12 -12.25
C LYS A 183 -10.14 -12.72 -13.53
N THR A 184 -11.00 -13.72 -13.38
CA THR A 184 -11.77 -14.33 -14.48
C THR A 184 -12.96 -13.47 -14.89
N GLU A 185 -13.73 -13.90 -15.90
CA GLU A 185 -15.00 -13.27 -16.30
C GLU A 185 -15.99 -13.13 -15.14
N ASN A 186 -15.99 -14.08 -14.21
CA ASN A 186 -16.88 -14.11 -13.05
C ASN A 186 -16.30 -13.37 -11.83
N TYR A 187 -15.23 -12.59 -12.02
CA TYR A 187 -14.53 -11.85 -10.97
C TYR A 187 -13.97 -12.74 -9.84
N THR A 188 -13.70 -14.02 -10.12
CA THR A 188 -12.96 -14.91 -9.23
C THR A 188 -11.46 -14.79 -9.49
N ASN A 189 -10.61 -15.04 -8.49
CA ASN A 189 -9.17 -15.06 -8.70
C ASN A 189 -8.82 -16.15 -9.72
N SER A 190 -8.02 -15.81 -10.74
CA SER A 190 -7.53 -16.81 -11.72
C SER A 190 -6.49 -17.75 -11.10
N SER A 191 -5.78 -17.29 -10.07
CA SER A 191 -4.75 -18.04 -9.35
C SER A 191 -5.32 -19.04 -8.34
N ASP A 192 -6.59 -18.91 -7.97
CA ASP A 192 -7.22 -19.87 -7.06
C ASP A 192 -7.44 -21.18 -7.81
N ARG A 193 -6.74 -22.25 -7.44
CA ARG A 193 -7.15 -23.60 -7.86
C ARG A 193 -8.41 -24.00 -7.11
N ASP A 194 -9.45 -24.42 -7.82
CA ASP A 194 -10.62 -25.01 -7.15
C ASP A 194 -10.17 -26.30 -6.43
N LYS A 195 -10.09 -26.21 -5.10
CA LYS A 195 -9.64 -27.29 -4.21
C LYS A 195 -10.57 -28.52 -4.26
N THR A 196 -11.76 -28.41 -4.85
CA THR A 196 -12.75 -29.50 -4.90
C THR A 196 -12.77 -30.26 -6.23
N THR A 197 -12.42 -29.62 -7.33
CA THR A 197 -12.48 -30.21 -8.68
C THR A 197 -11.11 -30.39 -9.32
N GLY A 198 -10.09 -29.67 -8.85
CA GLY A 198 -8.74 -29.69 -9.44
C GLY A 198 -8.67 -28.99 -10.80
N GLU A 199 -9.74 -28.31 -11.23
CA GLU A 199 -9.74 -27.49 -12.44
C GLU A 199 -9.14 -26.11 -12.15
N GLU A 200 -8.35 -25.61 -13.11
CA GLU A 200 -7.82 -24.24 -13.09
C GLU A 200 -8.99 -23.25 -13.20
N ASN A 201 -9.02 -22.23 -12.33
CA ASN A 201 -10.08 -21.21 -12.35
C ASN A 201 -9.90 -20.28 -13.56
N GLY A 202 -10.25 -20.78 -14.75
CA GLY A 202 -10.40 -20.00 -15.97
C GLY A 202 -9.17 -19.18 -16.36
N VAL A 203 -9.31 -18.45 -17.46
CA VAL A 203 -8.26 -17.56 -17.97
C VAL A 203 -8.48 -16.15 -17.43
N ALA A 204 -7.41 -15.44 -17.08
CA ALA A 204 -7.50 -14.06 -16.61
C ALA A 204 -8.10 -13.15 -17.71
N ILE A 205 -9.15 -12.41 -17.34
CA ILE A 205 -9.80 -11.40 -18.18
C ILE A 205 -9.53 -10.00 -17.64
N TYR A 206 -9.35 -9.84 -16.33
CA TYR A 206 -9.08 -8.56 -15.71
C TYR A 206 -7.76 -8.61 -14.95
N LEU A 207 -6.87 -7.67 -15.24
CA LEU A 207 -5.60 -7.50 -14.54
C LEU A 207 -5.64 -6.18 -13.79
N THR A 208 -5.29 -6.20 -12.51
CA THR A 208 -5.11 -4.99 -11.71
C THR A 208 -3.64 -4.63 -11.66
N VAL A 209 -3.32 -3.41 -12.10
CA VAL A 209 -1.98 -2.81 -12.07
C VAL A 209 -2.02 -1.49 -11.28
N LEU A 210 -0.85 -0.93 -10.96
CA LEU A 210 -0.75 0.40 -10.35
C LEU A 210 -0.32 1.42 -11.40
N LEU A 211 -1.13 2.46 -11.60
CA LEU A 211 -0.86 3.57 -12.52
C LEU A 211 -1.17 4.92 -11.83
N SER A 212 -0.37 5.93 -12.12
CA SER A 212 -0.62 7.33 -11.74
C SER A 212 -1.85 7.91 -12.43
N GLU A 213 -2.38 9.05 -11.95
CA GLU A 213 -3.50 9.72 -12.60
C GLU A 213 -3.18 10.12 -14.06
N GLU A 214 -1.96 10.55 -14.33
CA GLU A 214 -1.49 10.92 -15.67
C GLU A 214 -1.47 9.70 -16.59
N GLU A 215 -0.91 8.58 -16.14
CA GLU A 215 -0.85 7.33 -16.91
C GLU A 215 -2.25 6.77 -17.20
N ILE A 216 -3.18 6.88 -16.24
CA ILE A 216 -4.58 6.48 -16.45
C ILE A 216 -5.24 7.35 -17.52
N LYS A 217 -5.05 8.67 -17.46
CA LYS A 217 -5.62 9.60 -18.46
C LYS A 217 -5.06 9.31 -19.85
N GLU A 218 -3.75 9.06 -19.95
CA GLU A 218 -3.10 8.69 -21.19
C GLU A 218 -3.67 7.38 -21.75
N TYR A 219 -3.71 6.32 -20.94
CA TYR A 219 -4.26 5.02 -21.33
C TYR A 219 -5.69 5.13 -21.85
N LEU A 220 -6.58 5.79 -21.09
CA LEU A 220 -7.99 5.95 -21.49
C LEU A 220 -8.13 6.77 -22.77
N SER A 221 -7.34 7.83 -22.93
CA SER A 221 -7.41 8.68 -24.14
C SER A 221 -7.02 7.93 -25.42
N LEU A 222 -6.10 6.97 -25.31
CA LEU A 222 -5.61 6.18 -26.43
C LEU A 222 -6.56 5.02 -26.77
N VAL A 223 -7.07 4.33 -25.75
CA VAL A 223 -7.91 3.13 -25.90
C VAL A 223 -9.38 3.47 -26.24
N GLU A 224 -9.90 4.63 -25.84
CA GLU A 224 -11.27 5.06 -26.19
C GLU A 224 -11.40 5.57 -27.64
N GLY A 225 -10.28 5.89 -28.31
CA GLY A 225 -10.28 6.47 -29.66
C GLY A 225 -9.75 5.54 -30.73
N SER A 226 -8.43 5.37 -30.75
CA SER A 226 -7.71 4.94 -31.96
C SER A 226 -6.89 3.67 -31.78
N TYR A 227 -6.79 3.12 -30.56
CA TYR A 227 -5.91 2.00 -30.25
C TYR A 227 -6.62 0.92 -29.43
N ILE A 228 -6.15 -0.31 -29.56
CA ILE A 228 -6.48 -1.46 -28.72
C ILE A 228 -5.25 -1.79 -27.90
N SER A 229 -5.43 -2.03 -26.60
CA SER A 229 -4.34 -2.50 -25.75
C SER A 229 -4.01 -3.96 -26.02
N LYS A 230 -2.72 -4.24 -26.11
CA LYS A 230 -2.13 -5.56 -26.28
C LYS A 230 -1.21 -5.86 -25.11
N ILE A 231 -1.41 -7.01 -24.48
CA ILE A 231 -0.69 -7.38 -23.27
C ILE A 231 0.26 -8.52 -23.59
N SER A 232 1.48 -8.46 -23.05
CA SER A 232 2.45 -9.55 -23.15
C SER A 232 3.18 -9.75 -21.83
N VAL A 233 3.56 -10.98 -21.50
CA VAL A 233 4.50 -11.25 -20.40
C VAL A 233 5.83 -10.55 -20.70
N TYR A 234 6.37 -9.86 -19.69
CA TYR A 234 7.59 -9.06 -19.83
C TYR A 234 8.74 -9.89 -20.42
N GLY A 235 9.29 -9.43 -21.54
CA GLY A 235 10.41 -10.09 -22.22
C GLY A 235 10.06 -11.32 -23.08
N GLU A 236 8.80 -11.73 -23.14
CA GLU A 236 8.36 -12.89 -23.93
C GLU A 236 7.75 -12.52 -25.29
N ASN A 237 7.57 -11.23 -25.58
CA ASN A 237 6.87 -10.83 -26.79
C ASN A 237 7.69 -11.06 -28.09
N LEU A 238 7.31 -12.11 -28.83
CA LEU A 238 7.97 -12.57 -30.05
C LEU A 238 7.72 -11.65 -31.26
N GLU A 239 6.52 -11.07 -31.38
CA GLU A 239 6.17 -10.13 -32.46
C GLU A 239 7.05 -8.87 -32.39
N TYR A 240 7.38 -8.42 -31.19
CA TYR A 240 8.11 -7.17 -30.98
C TYR A 240 9.62 -7.36 -30.95
N LYS A 241 10.13 -8.51 -30.50
CA LYS A 241 11.53 -8.89 -30.79
C LYS A 241 11.82 -8.87 -32.30
N ILE A 242 10.80 -9.11 -33.13
CA ILE A 242 10.92 -9.02 -34.59
C ILE A 242 10.79 -7.56 -35.07
N LEU A 243 9.88 -6.76 -34.51
CA LEU A 243 9.71 -5.34 -34.86
C LEU A 243 10.88 -4.46 -34.40
N GLU A 244 11.39 -4.61 -33.17
CA GLU A 244 12.59 -3.91 -32.68
C GLU A 244 13.82 -4.24 -33.53
N LYS A 245 13.98 -5.50 -33.94
CA LYS A 245 15.04 -5.89 -34.89
C LYS A 245 14.89 -5.20 -36.24
N ARG A 246 13.67 -5.06 -36.76
CA ARG A 246 13.40 -4.35 -38.01
C ARG A 246 13.69 -2.85 -37.90
N LEU A 247 13.20 -2.20 -36.85
CA LEU A 247 13.44 -0.76 -36.62
C LEU A 247 14.93 -0.47 -36.45
N SER A 248 15.65 -1.30 -35.69
CA SER A 248 17.11 -1.20 -35.56
C SER A 248 17.84 -1.40 -36.90
N SER A 249 17.36 -2.30 -37.77
CA SER A 249 17.93 -2.48 -39.12
C SER A 249 17.62 -1.29 -40.04
N GLU A 250 16.42 -0.73 -39.97
CA GLU A 250 16.03 0.43 -40.78
C GLU A 250 16.75 1.71 -40.34
N GLU A 251 17.02 1.88 -39.05
CA GLU A 251 17.87 2.97 -38.53
C GLU A 251 19.34 2.80 -38.92
N ALA A 252 19.84 1.56 -38.98
CA ALA A 252 21.18 1.28 -39.51
C ALA A 252 21.26 1.62 -41.01
N ASP A 253 20.25 1.23 -41.79
CA ASP A 253 20.19 1.52 -43.23
C ASP A 253 20.02 3.01 -43.53
N LYS A 254 19.23 3.74 -42.72
CA LYS A 254 19.12 5.21 -42.79
C LYS A 254 20.45 5.90 -42.46
N ASN A 255 21.15 5.47 -41.41
CA ASN A 255 22.46 5.99 -41.06
C ASN A 255 23.51 5.72 -42.16
N ILE A 256 23.42 4.59 -42.86
CA ILE A 256 24.30 4.27 -44.00
C ILE A 256 23.96 5.18 -45.19
N THR A 257 22.68 5.41 -45.47
CA THR A 257 22.26 6.28 -46.59
C THR A 257 22.52 7.76 -46.33
N GLU A 258 22.35 8.26 -45.11
CA GLU A 258 22.76 9.62 -44.71
C GLU A 258 24.27 9.79 -44.79
N LYS A 259 25.07 8.83 -44.28
CA LYS A 259 26.53 8.86 -44.44
C LYS A 259 26.95 8.82 -45.91
N ALA A 260 26.29 8.02 -46.75
CA ALA A 260 26.57 7.96 -48.18
C ALA A 260 26.22 9.28 -48.90
N SER A 261 25.16 9.96 -48.48
CA SER A 261 24.78 11.27 -49.04
C SER A 261 25.65 12.41 -48.52
N GLU A 262 26.13 12.39 -47.28
CA GLU A 262 27.16 13.31 -46.77
C GLU A 262 28.50 13.13 -47.49
N ILE A 263 28.89 11.89 -47.83
CA ILE A 263 30.08 11.60 -48.64
C ILE A 263 29.91 12.17 -50.06
N LEU A 264 28.75 11.96 -50.70
CA LEU A 264 28.46 12.50 -52.04
C LEU A 264 28.35 14.03 -52.08
N ILE A 265 27.94 14.67 -50.98
CA ILE A 265 27.92 16.14 -50.87
C ILE A 265 29.35 16.69 -50.69
N ASN A 266 30.21 16.01 -49.93
CA ASN A 266 31.61 16.41 -49.76
C ASN A 266 32.49 16.14 -51.00
N GLU A 267 32.11 15.22 -51.88
CA GLU A 267 32.80 14.97 -53.16
C GLU A 267 32.45 16.01 -54.25
N ASN A 268 31.34 16.75 -54.11
CA ASN A 268 30.94 17.79 -55.08
C ASN A 268 31.56 19.18 -54.84
N ASP A 269 32.27 19.39 -53.72
CA ASP A 269 32.96 20.66 -53.41
C ASP A 269 34.47 20.63 -53.73
N ASN A 270 34.96 19.56 -54.37
CA ASN A 270 36.33 19.49 -54.87
C ASN A 270 36.31 19.14 -56.36
N THR A 271 36.32 20.19 -57.19
CA THR A 271 36.75 20.07 -58.59
C THR A 271 38.15 19.49 -58.63
N ASP A 272 38.28 18.22 -59.02
CA ASP A 272 39.38 17.80 -59.89
C ASP A 272 39.02 16.49 -60.64
N GLU A 273 39.15 16.57 -61.96
CA GLU A 273 39.01 15.45 -62.90
C GLU A 273 40.06 14.37 -62.62
N ASN A 274 39.68 13.27 -61.96
CA ASN A 274 40.16 11.88 -62.18
C ASN A 274 40.02 11.03 -60.91
N ALA A 275 38.98 10.19 -60.84
CA ALA A 275 39.03 8.89 -60.15
C ALA A 275 37.72 8.09 -60.34
N ILE A 276 37.29 7.84 -61.59
CA ILE A 276 36.20 6.88 -61.89
C ILE A 276 36.69 5.41 -61.76
N GLU A 277 37.92 5.19 -61.32
CA GLU A 277 38.55 3.87 -61.34
C GLU A 277 39.12 3.51 -59.97
N LYS A 278 38.25 3.38 -58.95
CA LYS A 278 38.62 2.71 -57.67
C LYS A 278 37.47 2.18 -56.80
N VAL A 279 36.20 2.32 -57.22
CA VAL A 279 35.05 1.79 -56.45
C VAL A 279 34.65 0.37 -56.89
N THR A 280 35.20 -0.16 -57.98
CA THR A 280 34.84 -1.48 -58.53
C THR A 280 35.71 -2.67 -58.06
N GLU A 281 36.68 -2.47 -57.17
CA GLU A 281 37.59 -3.53 -56.70
C GLU A 281 37.38 -3.99 -55.24
N GLU A 282 36.79 -3.17 -54.34
CA GLU A 282 36.53 -3.64 -52.96
C GLU A 282 35.21 -4.43 -52.80
N ASP A 283 34.22 -4.20 -53.66
CA ASP A 283 32.97 -4.98 -53.70
C ASP A 283 33.13 -6.42 -54.20
N LYS A 284 34.30 -6.78 -54.76
CA LYS A 284 34.62 -8.16 -55.12
C LYS A 284 35.27 -8.97 -54.00
N LYS A 285 35.76 -8.35 -52.93
CA LYS A 285 36.49 -9.08 -51.87
C LYS A 285 35.61 -9.54 -50.70
N ASN A 286 34.47 -8.87 -50.45
CA ASN A 286 33.56 -9.28 -49.37
C ASN A 286 32.44 -10.22 -49.80
N LYS A 287 32.25 -10.48 -51.11
CA LYS A 287 31.29 -11.49 -51.61
C LYS A 287 31.85 -12.92 -51.70
N GLU A 288 33.13 -13.14 -51.40
CA GLU A 288 33.75 -14.48 -51.39
C GLU A 288 33.91 -15.12 -49.99
N VAL A 289 33.55 -14.43 -48.90
CA VAL A 289 33.75 -14.97 -47.53
C VAL A 289 32.49 -15.59 -46.90
N GLU A 290 31.28 -15.30 -47.37
CA GLU A 290 30.04 -15.93 -46.83
C GLU A 290 29.57 -17.18 -47.58
N SER A 291 30.39 -17.75 -48.48
CA SER A 291 30.07 -19.06 -49.11
C SER A 291 30.95 -20.23 -48.65
N ASN A 292 31.81 -20.04 -47.64
CA ASN A 292 32.54 -21.12 -46.99
C ASN A 292 32.82 -20.79 -45.51
N GLU A 293 31.81 -20.93 -44.65
CA GLU A 293 31.94 -21.46 -43.27
C GLU A 293 30.56 -21.81 -42.69
#